data_AF-A0A3D6DSM8-F1
#
_entry.id   AF-A0A3D6DSM8-F1
#
_cell.length_a   1.000
_cell.length_b   1.000
_cell.length_c   1.000
_cell.angle_alpha   90.00
_cell.angle_beta   90.00
_cell.angle_gamma   90.00
#
_symmetry.space_group_name_H-M   'P 1'
#
loop_
_entity.id
_entity.type
_entity.pdbx_description
1 polymer ?
#
loop_
_entity_poly.entity_id
_entity_poly.type
_entity_poly.pdbx_seq_one_letter_code
_entity_poly.pdbx_strand_id
1 'polypeptide(L)'
;MAVMAVRDGAIPDEERRRTLVLAIADALPTGRDFMAEVAASALEVGFAASPQCFEAGWFRDWASVDFAGAWNWVMGQRDKWHFPKDELVEQVSAAMDGNSQFWSRQAGDQRQASALAVLFGLADEYLRDPEKRATAQPDTTGLSPMRKVRELWNRIPGMLSSCGGARAYHALMSLATDCVDPGHASWIRSQAYLQAAREAENAKRISASALPSMGEPYIRAARTEHELFLQVMARLVEIADGVEKGPFSERGLFPAGVDEKQLQLWLAARLEDTPRRSFTARFGVTREPTVDADKRTDIEVSSNAGKVCIEIKPLDKTRSYSAQSLAGDTLGRQLIGQYLRGKNSRHGILVVFRLDSKIWQIPGRQGNRPFGELVDYLKEQARGVVAKDSTILGLEVLPIDCTAPS
;
A
#
# COMPACT_ATOMS: atom_id res chain seq x y z
N MET A 1 -30.07 -26.32 -13.80
CA MET A 1 -30.40 -27.04 -15.06
C MET A 1 -29.18 -27.19 -15.98
N ALA A 2 -28.50 -26.11 -16.40
CA ALA A 2 -27.33 -26.21 -17.29
C ALA A 2 -26.15 -27.04 -16.74
N VAL A 3 -25.78 -26.87 -15.47
CA VAL A 3 -24.73 -27.66 -14.79
C VAL A 3 -25.03 -29.16 -14.80
N MET A 4 -26.28 -29.53 -14.51
CA MET A 4 -26.72 -30.95 -14.51
C MET A 4 -26.67 -31.52 -15.93
N ALA A 5 -27.16 -30.79 -16.95
CA ALA A 5 -27.11 -31.24 -18.33
C ALA A 5 -25.68 -31.53 -18.84
N VAL A 6 -24.69 -30.77 -18.38
CA VAL A 6 -23.27 -31.03 -18.70
C VAL A 6 -22.73 -32.26 -17.97
N ARG A 7 -23.07 -32.44 -16.69
CA ARG A 7 -22.64 -33.60 -15.88
C ARG A 7 -23.25 -34.90 -16.37
N ASP A 8 -24.52 -34.86 -16.76
CA ASP A 8 -25.27 -36.02 -17.24
C ASP A 8 -24.93 -36.39 -18.69
N GLY A 9 -23.99 -35.66 -19.33
CA GLY A 9 -23.61 -35.90 -20.72
C GLY A 9 -24.73 -35.61 -21.73
N ALA A 10 -25.76 -34.85 -21.34
CA ALA A 10 -26.95 -34.59 -22.14
C ALA A 10 -26.71 -33.63 -23.32
N ILE A 11 -25.49 -33.10 -23.47
CA ILE A 11 -25.07 -32.23 -24.57
C ILE A 11 -24.09 -33.01 -25.44
N PRO A 12 -24.56 -33.62 -26.55
CA PRO A 12 -23.73 -34.49 -27.39
C PRO A 12 -22.75 -33.72 -28.27
N ASP A 13 -23.02 -32.44 -28.54
CA ASP A 13 -22.14 -31.58 -29.33
C ASP A 13 -21.04 -30.97 -28.44
N GLU A 14 -19.80 -31.33 -28.72
CA GLU A 14 -18.65 -30.97 -27.88
C GLU A 14 -18.38 -29.47 -27.86
N GLU A 15 -18.50 -28.79 -29.01
CA GLU A 15 -18.26 -27.35 -29.10
C GLU A 15 -19.28 -26.56 -28.27
N ARG A 16 -20.57 -26.94 -28.34
CA ARG A 16 -21.63 -26.37 -27.49
C ARG A 16 -21.40 -26.70 -26.02
N ARG A 17 -20.95 -27.92 -25.70
CA ARG A 17 -20.66 -28.33 -24.32
C ARG A 17 -19.54 -27.46 -23.73
N ARG A 18 -18.43 -27.29 -24.44
CA ARG A 18 -17.30 -26.43 -24.06
C ARG A 18 -17.70 -24.97 -23.90
N THR A 19 -18.44 -24.44 -24.87
CA THR A 19 -18.99 -23.06 -24.82
C THR A 19 -19.87 -22.84 -23.58
N LEU A 20 -20.73 -23.80 -23.26
CA LEU A 20 -21.59 -23.72 -22.08
C LEU A 20 -20.79 -23.82 -20.78
N VAL A 21 -19.77 -24.69 -20.71
CA VAL A 21 -18.89 -24.81 -19.54
C VAL A 21 -18.14 -23.49 -19.29
N LEU A 22 -17.59 -22.87 -20.32
CA LEU A 22 -16.96 -21.54 -20.22
C LEU A 22 -17.94 -20.47 -19.75
N ALA A 23 -19.16 -20.46 -20.28
CA ALA A 23 -20.20 -19.53 -19.85
C ALA A 23 -20.59 -19.75 -18.37
N ILE A 24 -20.65 -21.00 -17.91
CA ILE A 24 -20.89 -21.33 -16.49
C ILE A 24 -19.70 -20.89 -15.63
N ALA A 25 -18.48 -21.09 -16.11
CA ALA A 25 -17.25 -20.71 -15.42
C ALA A 25 -17.19 -19.20 -15.16
N ASP A 26 -17.60 -18.39 -16.14
CA ASP A 26 -17.67 -16.93 -16.03
C ASP A 26 -18.87 -16.45 -15.19
N ALA A 27 -20.00 -17.18 -15.20
CA ALA A 27 -21.25 -16.72 -14.58
C ALA A 27 -21.43 -17.11 -13.10
N LEU A 28 -20.78 -18.17 -12.61
CA LEU A 28 -21.00 -18.71 -11.27
C LEU A 28 -19.79 -18.54 -10.33
N PRO A 29 -20.01 -18.30 -9.03
CA PRO A 29 -18.92 -18.26 -8.04
C PRO A 29 -18.09 -19.56 -7.97
N THR A 30 -18.72 -20.71 -8.17
CA THR A 30 -18.08 -22.04 -8.22
C THR A 30 -17.71 -22.46 -9.64
N GLY A 31 -17.78 -21.53 -10.61
CA GLY A 31 -17.58 -21.81 -12.02
C GLY A 31 -16.17 -22.31 -12.35
N ARG A 32 -15.15 -21.82 -11.62
CA ARG A 32 -13.76 -22.29 -11.77
C ARG A 32 -13.59 -23.77 -11.40
N ASP A 33 -14.15 -24.18 -10.27
CA ASP A 33 -14.09 -25.57 -9.81
C ASP A 33 -14.85 -26.50 -10.77
N PHE A 34 -15.98 -26.03 -11.30
CA PHE A 34 -16.75 -26.77 -12.30
C PHE A 34 -15.99 -26.94 -13.63
N MET A 35 -15.34 -25.89 -14.12
CA MET A 35 -14.46 -25.96 -15.29
C MET A 35 -13.34 -26.98 -15.08
N ALA A 36 -12.70 -26.96 -13.91
CA ALA A 36 -11.65 -27.89 -13.55
C ALA A 36 -12.13 -29.34 -13.52
N GLU A 37 -13.29 -29.61 -12.89
CA GLU A 37 -13.91 -30.94 -12.83
C GLU A 37 -14.15 -31.51 -14.24
N VAL A 38 -14.81 -30.74 -15.11
CA VAL A 38 -15.19 -31.20 -16.45
C VAL A 38 -13.98 -31.38 -17.36
N ALA A 39 -13.04 -30.44 -17.37
CA ALA A 39 -11.84 -30.56 -18.21
C ALA A 39 -10.87 -31.64 -17.73
N ALA A 40 -10.71 -31.82 -16.42
CA ALA A 40 -9.92 -32.93 -15.88
C ALA A 40 -10.50 -34.27 -16.33
N SER A 41 -11.83 -34.46 -16.23
CA SER A 41 -12.48 -35.69 -16.70
C SER A 41 -12.26 -35.94 -18.20
N ALA A 42 -12.36 -34.90 -19.04
CA ALA A 42 -12.10 -35.04 -20.47
C ALA A 42 -10.63 -35.43 -20.75
N LEU A 43 -9.67 -34.76 -20.10
CA LEU A 43 -8.25 -35.09 -20.23
C LEU A 43 -7.93 -36.50 -19.74
N GLU A 44 -8.57 -36.99 -18.66
CA GLU A 44 -8.42 -38.38 -18.21
C GLU A 44 -8.93 -39.38 -19.24
N VAL A 45 -10.06 -39.10 -19.89
CA VAL A 45 -10.59 -39.94 -20.98
C VAL A 45 -9.59 -39.98 -22.14
N GLY A 46 -9.02 -38.84 -22.53
CA GLY A 46 -8.01 -38.79 -23.59
C GLY A 46 -6.72 -39.55 -23.23
N PHE A 47 -6.26 -39.44 -21.98
CA PHE A 47 -5.12 -40.20 -21.48
C PHE A 47 -5.39 -41.71 -21.37
N ALA A 48 -6.65 -42.11 -21.20
CA ALA A 48 -7.04 -43.52 -21.19
C ALA A 48 -7.29 -44.11 -22.60
N ALA A 49 -7.36 -43.28 -23.64
CA ALA A 49 -7.61 -43.71 -25.01
C ALA A 49 -6.44 -44.51 -25.62
N SER A 50 -6.72 -45.28 -26.67
CA SER A 50 -5.72 -46.03 -27.44
C SER A 50 -5.89 -45.79 -28.95
N PRO A 51 -5.00 -45.01 -29.60
CA PRO A 51 -3.84 -44.32 -29.00
C PRO A 51 -4.26 -43.22 -28.02
N GLN A 52 -3.38 -42.89 -27.06
CA GLN A 52 -3.63 -41.77 -26.14
C GLN A 52 -3.76 -40.47 -26.93
N CYS A 53 -4.65 -39.58 -26.50
CA CYS A 53 -4.82 -38.25 -27.07
C CYS A 53 -4.79 -37.17 -25.98
N PHE A 54 -4.19 -36.02 -26.29
CA PHE A 54 -4.26 -34.84 -25.45
C PHE A 54 -5.47 -34.00 -25.86
N GLU A 55 -6.46 -33.87 -24.98
CA GLU A 55 -7.67 -33.06 -25.21
C GLU A 55 -7.36 -31.55 -25.17
N ALA A 56 -6.65 -31.06 -26.20
CA ALA A 56 -6.13 -29.70 -26.29
C ALA A 56 -7.23 -28.63 -26.18
N GLY A 57 -8.43 -28.94 -26.65
CA GLY A 57 -9.59 -28.07 -26.52
C GLY A 57 -10.00 -27.83 -25.06
N TRP A 58 -10.16 -28.91 -24.29
CA TRP A 58 -10.52 -28.83 -22.87
C TRP A 58 -9.41 -28.22 -22.03
N PHE A 59 -8.14 -28.56 -22.33
CA PHE A 59 -7.00 -27.91 -21.69
C PHE A 59 -6.99 -26.41 -21.93
N ARG A 60 -7.16 -25.96 -23.18
CA ARG A 60 -7.18 -24.53 -23.54
C ARG A 60 -8.25 -23.77 -22.77
N ASP A 61 -9.46 -24.32 -22.72
CA ASP A 61 -10.60 -23.64 -22.09
C ASP A 61 -10.41 -23.57 -20.57
N TRP A 62 -9.95 -24.66 -19.94
CA TRP A 62 -9.61 -24.64 -18.52
C TRP A 62 -8.50 -23.63 -18.24
N ALA A 63 -7.44 -23.67 -19.03
CA ALA A 63 -6.29 -22.81 -18.85
C ALA A 63 -6.59 -21.31 -19.07
N SER A 64 -7.63 -20.98 -19.86
CA SER A 64 -8.14 -19.61 -20.00
C SER A 64 -8.82 -19.07 -18.72
N VAL A 65 -9.26 -19.98 -17.83
CA VAL A 65 -9.91 -19.68 -16.56
C VAL A 65 -8.93 -19.78 -15.39
N ASP A 66 -8.11 -20.83 -15.37
CA ASP A 66 -7.09 -21.12 -14.36
C ASP A 66 -5.93 -21.93 -14.97
N PHE A 67 -5.00 -21.24 -15.63
CA PHE A 67 -3.81 -21.88 -16.19
C PHE A 67 -2.99 -22.65 -15.16
N ALA A 68 -2.85 -22.11 -13.94
CA ALA A 68 -2.06 -22.76 -12.90
C ALA A 68 -2.70 -24.10 -12.50
N GLY A 69 -4.01 -24.12 -12.30
CA GLY A 69 -4.77 -25.34 -12.00
C GLY A 69 -4.65 -26.38 -13.13
N ALA A 70 -4.92 -25.97 -14.37
CA ALA A 70 -4.85 -26.84 -15.54
C ALA A 70 -3.46 -27.44 -15.74
N TRP A 71 -2.42 -26.59 -15.72
CA TRP A 71 -1.03 -27.01 -15.92
C TRP A 71 -0.54 -27.94 -14.81
N ASN A 72 -0.76 -27.57 -13.55
CA ASN A 72 -0.33 -28.39 -12.42
C ASN A 72 -1.05 -29.74 -12.39
N TRP A 73 -2.32 -29.78 -12.80
CA TRP A 73 -3.06 -31.04 -12.91
C TRP A 73 -2.46 -31.93 -13.99
N VAL A 74 -2.21 -31.42 -15.21
CA VAL A 74 -1.59 -32.20 -16.31
C VAL A 74 -0.23 -32.76 -15.90
N MET A 75 0.60 -31.93 -15.27
CA MET A 75 1.91 -32.34 -14.78
C MET A 75 1.81 -33.35 -13.63
N GLY A 76 0.79 -33.23 -12.77
CA GLY A 76 0.51 -34.19 -11.70
C GLY A 76 0.02 -35.56 -12.18
N GLN A 77 -0.52 -35.65 -13.40
CA GLN A 77 -0.92 -36.91 -14.03
C GLN A 77 0.20 -37.56 -14.88
N ARG A 78 1.47 -37.17 -14.70
CA ARG A 78 2.60 -37.64 -15.54
C ARG A 78 2.65 -39.16 -15.71
N ASP A 79 2.36 -39.92 -14.66
CA ASP A 79 2.41 -41.38 -14.70
C ASP A 79 1.26 -42.03 -15.49
N LYS A 80 0.22 -41.25 -15.85
CA LYS A 80 -0.94 -41.74 -16.61
C LYS A 80 -0.81 -41.53 -18.12
N TRP A 81 0.08 -40.65 -18.56
CA TRP A 81 0.30 -40.39 -19.99
C TRP A 81 1.73 -40.73 -20.41
N HIS A 82 1.84 -41.41 -21.55
CA HIS A 82 3.06 -42.06 -22.04
C HIS A 82 3.61 -41.44 -23.32
N PHE A 83 2.92 -40.43 -23.89
CA PHE A 83 3.46 -39.71 -25.04
C PHE A 83 4.72 -38.90 -24.64
N PRO A 84 5.65 -38.66 -25.59
CA PRO A 84 6.88 -37.93 -25.33
C PRO A 84 6.61 -36.55 -24.73
N LYS A 85 7.51 -36.10 -23.86
CA LYS A 85 7.46 -34.76 -23.25
C LYS A 85 7.38 -33.64 -24.28
N ASP A 86 8.05 -33.85 -25.41
CA ASP A 86 8.05 -32.93 -26.56
C ASP A 86 6.66 -32.78 -27.17
N GLU A 87 5.94 -33.89 -27.33
CA GLU A 87 4.58 -33.89 -27.86
C GLU A 87 3.65 -33.09 -26.93
N LEU A 88 3.81 -33.19 -25.60
CA LEU A 88 3.06 -32.35 -24.68
C LEU A 88 3.32 -30.86 -24.91
N VAL A 89 4.60 -30.47 -25.04
CA VAL A 89 5.00 -29.06 -25.23
C VAL A 89 4.44 -28.53 -26.55
N GLU A 90 4.47 -29.33 -27.62
CA GLU A 90 3.87 -28.98 -28.91
C GLU A 90 2.36 -28.80 -28.81
N GLN A 91 1.64 -29.77 -28.19
CA GLN A 91 0.19 -29.73 -28.03
C GLN A 91 -0.26 -28.55 -27.17
N VAL A 92 0.45 -28.27 -26.08
CA VAL A 92 0.18 -27.13 -25.18
C VAL A 92 0.47 -25.82 -25.89
N SER A 93 1.58 -25.73 -26.63
CA SER A 93 1.90 -24.53 -27.43
C SER A 93 0.84 -24.28 -28.50
N ALA A 94 0.39 -25.33 -29.18
CA ALA A 94 -0.68 -25.23 -30.17
C ALA A 94 -2.03 -24.85 -29.55
N ALA A 95 -2.35 -25.36 -28.37
CA ALA A 95 -3.56 -24.99 -27.63
C ALA A 95 -3.56 -23.51 -27.21
N MET A 96 -2.39 -22.94 -26.98
CA MET A 96 -2.18 -21.57 -26.47
C MET A 96 -1.89 -20.54 -27.57
N ASP A 97 -1.71 -21.00 -28.82
CA ASP A 97 -1.41 -20.17 -29.98
C ASP A 97 -2.61 -19.28 -30.39
N GLY A 98 -2.32 -18.07 -30.86
CA GLY A 98 -3.31 -17.13 -31.41
C GLY A 98 -4.38 -16.59 -30.44
N ASN A 99 -4.50 -17.10 -29.22
CA ASN A 99 -5.62 -16.75 -28.33
C ASN A 99 -5.24 -15.63 -27.36
N SER A 100 -5.50 -14.38 -27.75
CA SER A 100 -5.23 -13.18 -26.93
C SER A 100 -6.06 -13.14 -25.63
N GLN A 101 -7.21 -13.83 -25.59
CA GLN A 101 -8.09 -13.87 -24.42
C GLN A 101 -7.51 -14.64 -23.24
N PHE A 102 -6.63 -15.62 -23.51
CA PHE A 102 -5.95 -16.41 -22.49
C PHE A 102 -5.09 -15.52 -21.57
N TRP A 103 -4.53 -14.45 -22.13
CA TRP A 103 -3.49 -13.64 -21.47
C TRP A 103 -3.94 -12.24 -21.11
N SER A 104 -5.15 -11.85 -21.51
CA SER A 104 -5.72 -10.54 -21.23
C SER A 104 -6.55 -10.50 -19.95
N ARG A 105 -6.82 -11.65 -19.32
CA ARG A 105 -7.62 -11.76 -18.11
C ARG A 105 -6.72 -11.93 -16.86
N GLN A 106 -6.59 -10.83 -16.12
CA GLN A 106 -6.03 -10.71 -14.76
C GLN A 106 -4.51 -10.79 -14.61
N ALA A 107 -3.99 -10.03 -13.63
CA ALA A 107 -2.63 -10.19 -13.13
C ALA A 107 -2.53 -11.59 -12.49
N GLY A 108 -1.70 -12.46 -13.04
CA GLY A 108 -1.55 -13.83 -12.56
C GLY A 108 -1.06 -13.91 -11.13
N ASP A 109 -1.44 -14.96 -10.40
CA ASP A 109 -1.00 -15.19 -9.03
C ASP A 109 0.38 -15.90 -8.97
N GLN A 110 0.86 -16.15 -7.75
CA GLN A 110 2.12 -16.86 -7.53
C GLN A 110 2.12 -18.31 -8.07
N ARG A 111 0.97 -18.96 -8.18
CA ARG A 111 0.86 -20.33 -8.74
C ARG A 111 1.01 -20.28 -10.25
N GLN A 112 0.38 -19.30 -10.90
CA GLN A 112 0.53 -19.05 -12.33
C GLN A 112 1.97 -18.73 -12.70
N ALA A 113 2.65 -17.89 -11.90
CA ALA A 113 4.08 -17.61 -12.11
C ALA A 113 4.94 -18.88 -12.06
N SER A 114 4.64 -19.79 -11.13
CA SER A 114 5.38 -21.05 -11.00
C SER A 114 5.12 -21.99 -12.18
N ALA A 115 3.86 -22.12 -12.60
CA ALA A 115 3.47 -22.93 -13.76
C ALA A 115 4.12 -22.43 -15.06
N LEU A 116 4.13 -21.11 -15.28
CA LEU A 116 4.74 -20.47 -16.44
C LEU A 116 6.27 -20.69 -16.49
N ALA A 117 6.95 -20.62 -15.34
CA ALA A 117 8.39 -20.88 -15.28
C ALA A 117 8.73 -22.33 -15.67
N VAL A 118 7.93 -23.30 -15.22
CA VAL A 118 8.09 -24.71 -15.62
C VAL A 118 7.87 -24.87 -17.12
N LEU A 119 6.77 -24.33 -17.66
CA LEU A 119 6.47 -24.41 -19.10
C LEU A 119 7.57 -23.75 -19.96
N PHE A 120 8.14 -22.63 -19.51
CA PHE A 120 9.27 -21.99 -20.19
C PHE A 120 10.47 -22.93 -20.27
N GLY A 121 10.83 -23.58 -19.15
CA GLY A 121 11.94 -24.54 -19.13
C GLY A 121 11.73 -25.70 -20.10
N LEU A 122 10.51 -26.23 -20.19
CA LEU A 122 10.18 -27.29 -21.14
C LEU A 122 10.27 -26.83 -22.60
N ALA A 123 9.76 -25.63 -22.90
CA ALA A 123 9.84 -25.04 -24.23
C ALA A 123 11.29 -24.73 -24.63
N ASP A 124 12.10 -24.23 -23.70
CA ASP A 124 13.51 -23.94 -23.91
C ASP A 124 14.33 -25.22 -24.17
N GLU A 125 14.10 -26.29 -23.40
CA GLU A 125 14.68 -27.61 -23.62
C GLU A 125 14.34 -28.14 -25.03
N TYR A 126 13.05 -28.11 -25.41
CA TYR A 126 12.58 -28.51 -26.73
C TYR A 126 13.25 -27.70 -27.86
N LEU A 127 13.41 -26.38 -27.69
CA LEU A 127 14.00 -25.51 -28.72
C LEU A 127 15.53 -25.66 -28.86
N ARG A 128 16.20 -26.26 -27.88
CA ARG A 128 17.65 -26.55 -27.91
C ARG A 128 17.98 -27.87 -28.62
N ASP A 129 17.01 -28.78 -28.74
CA ASP A 129 17.21 -30.07 -29.39
C ASP A 129 17.47 -29.91 -30.91
N PRO A 130 18.67 -30.29 -31.40
CA PRO A 130 19.04 -30.17 -32.82
C PRO A 130 18.28 -31.13 -33.74
N GLU A 131 17.81 -32.29 -33.26
CA GLU A 131 17.06 -33.24 -34.09
C GLU A 131 15.68 -32.68 -34.43
N LYS A 132 15.02 -32.02 -33.47
CA LYS A 132 13.73 -31.34 -33.66
C LYS A 132 13.81 -30.20 -34.68
N ARG A 133 14.96 -29.51 -34.73
CA ARG A 133 15.20 -28.46 -35.73
C ARG A 133 15.26 -29.01 -37.15
N ALA A 134 15.70 -30.25 -37.33
CA ALA A 134 15.84 -30.87 -38.64
C ALA A 134 14.53 -31.48 -39.18
N THR A 135 13.59 -31.87 -38.30
CA THR A 135 12.36 -32.60 -38.68
C THR A 135 11.08 -31.77 -38.65
N ALA A 136 11.16 -30.46 -38.36
CA ALA A 136 10.00 -29.59 -38.17
C ALA A 136 9.21 -29.37 -39.48
N GLN A 137 8.18 -30.19 -39.71
CA GLN A 137 7.19 -29.99 -40.78
C GLN A 137 6.08 -29.02 -40.35
N PRO A 138 5.50 -28.23 -41.27
CA PRO A 138 4.33 -27.39 -40.98
C PRO A 138 3.09 -28.25 -40.68
N ASP A 139 2.29 -27.82 -39.70
CA ASP A 139 1.01 -28.45 -39.38
C ASP A 139 -0.14 -27.93 -40.26
N THR A 140 -1.38 -28.33 -39.96
CA THR A 140 -2.60 -27.93 -40.69
C THR A 140 -2.89 -26.42 -40.67
N THR A 141 -2.24 -25.66 -39.78
CA THR A 141 -2.33 -24.19 -39.70
C THR A 141 -1.23 -23.49 -40.52
N GLY A 142 -0.35 -24.27 -41.17
CA GLY A 142 0.76 -23.77 -41.98
C GLY A 142 1.99 -23.34 -41.17
N LEU A 143 1.97 -23.53 -39.85
CA LEU A 143 3.10 -23.24 -38.96
C LEU A 143 3.73 -24.54 -38.48
N SER A 144 5.06 -24.62 -38.39
CA SER A 144 5.68 -25.78 -37.77
C SER A 144 5.45 -25.78 -36.25
N PRO A 145 5.32 -26.95 -35.59
CA PRO A 145 5.22 -27.04 -34.14
C PRO A 145 6.34 -26.26 -33.43
N MET A 146 7.55 -26.32 -33.96
CA MET A 146 8.70 -25.55 -33.47
C MET A 146 8.46 -24.04 -33.46
N ARG A 147 7.78 -23.48 -34.48
CA ARG A 147 7.45 -22.05 -34.50
C ARG A 147 6.45 -21.70 -33.40
N LYS A 148 5.44 -22.52 -33.16
CA LYS A 148 4.46 -22.30 -32.07
C LYS A 148 5.11 -22.36 -30.69
N VAL A 149 6.00 -23.33 -30.47
CA VAL A 149 6.79 -23.43 -29.23
C VAL A 149 7.67 -22.18 -29.05
N ARG A 150 8.31 -21.69 -30.12
CA ARG A 150 9.12 -20.45 -30.09
C ARG A 150 8.27 -19.23 -29.75
N GLU A 151 7.09 -19.10 -30.35
CA GLU A 151 6.18 -17.99 -30.09
C GLU A 151 5.67 -18.01 -28.63
N LEU A 152 5.32 -19.18 -28.10
CA LEU A 152 4.98 -19.34 -26.68
C LEU A 152 6.17 -18.97 -25.78
N TRP A 153 7.35 -19.52 -26.06
CA TRP A 153 8.59 -19.24 -25.31
C TRP A 153 8.90 -17.74 -25.27
N ASN A 154 8.76 -17.05 -26.41
CA ASN A 154 8.91 -15.60 -26.50
C ASN A 154 7.85 -14.80 -25.74
N ARG A 155 6.68 -15.38 -25.43
CA ARG A 155 5.60 -14.68 -24.71
C ARG A 155 5.70 -14.84 -23.20
N ILE A 156 6.15 -15.99 -22.71
CA ILE A 156 6.13 -16.32 -21.28
C ILE A 156 6.77 -15.25 -20.38
N PRO A 157 7.91 -14.63 -20.71
CA PRO A 157 8.48 -13.58 -19.86
C PRO A 157 7.58 -12.35 -19.73
N GLY A 158 6.82 -11.96 -20.77
CA GLY A 158 5.80 -10.90 -20.67
C GLY A 158 4.58 -11.31 -19.83
N MET A 159 4.28 -12.60 -19.77
CA MET A 159 3.17 -13.15 -18.96
C MET A 159 3.57 -13.22 -17.49
N LEU A 160 4.79 -13.68 -17.21
CA LEU A 160 5.42 -13.61 -15.89
C LEU A 160 5.53 -12.17 -15.41
N SER A 161 5.88 -11.23 -16.30
CA SER A 161 5.98 -9.83 -15.92
C SER A 161 4.64 -9.24 -15.51
N SER A 162 3.51 -9.83 -15.92
CA SER A 162 2.15 -9.45 -15.53
C SER A 162 1.65 -10.12 -14.25
N CYS A 163 2.38 -11.12 -13.73
CA CYS A 163 2.05 -11.79 -12.47
C CYS A 163 2.46 -10.96 -11.24
N GLY A 164 1.71 -11.13 -10.16
CA GLY A 164 1.96 -10.48 -8.87
C GLY A 164 2.89 -11.27 -7.94
N GLY A 165 3.57 -10.55 -7.06
CA GLY A 165 4.38 -11.09 -5.97
C GLY A 165 5.82 -11.47 -6.35
N ALA A 166 6.65 -11.69 -5.32
CA ALA A 166 8.10 -11.91 -5.45
C ALA A 166 8.46 -13.15 -6.30
N ARG A 167 7.60 -14.19 -6.34
CA ARG A 167 7.87 -15.38 -7.14
C ARG A 167 7.98 -15.10 -8.64
N ALA A 168 7.18 -14.16 -9.17
CA ALA A 168 7.24 -13.78 -10.58
C ALA A 168 8.58 -13.10 -10.92
N TYR A 169 9.04 -12.19 -10.06
CA TYR A 169 10.34 -11.55 -10.19
C TYR A 169 11.49 -12.57 -10.15
N HIS A 170 11.50 -13.45 -9.14
CA HIS A 170 12.55 -14.46 -9.02
C HIS A 170 12.57 -15.45 -10.19
N ALA A 171 11.39 -15.84 -10.69
CA ALA A 171 11.30 -16.66 -11.90
C ALA A 171 11.94 -15.95 -13.09
N LEU A 172 11.59 -14.70 -13.37
CA LEU A 172 12.19 -13.92 -14.46
C LEU A 172 13.71 -13.78 -14.33
N MET A 173 14.20 -13.51 -13.12
CA MET A 173 15.65 -13.40 -12.89
C MET A 173 16.36 -14.75 -13.12
N SER A 174 15.79 -15.86 -12.66
CA SER A 174 16.34 -17.20 -12.92
C SER A 174 16.37 -17.50 -14.43
N LEU A 175 15.26 -17.28 -15.13
CA LEU A 175 15.17 -17.51 -16.57
C LEU A 175 16.19 -16.67 -17.35
N ALA A 176 16.41 -15.42 -16.94
CA ALA A 176 17.41 -14.56 -17.56
C ALA A 176 18.85 -15.01 -17.32
N THR A 177 19.13 -15.66 -16.18
CA THR A 177 20.44 -16.22 -15.85
C THR A 177 20.71 -17.49 -16.67
N ASP A 178 19.69 -18.33 -16.86
CA ASP A 178 19.82 -19.62 -17.54
C ASP A 178 19.65 -19.53 -19.08
N CYS A 179 19.30 -18.35 -19.59
CA CYS A 179 19.10 -18.10 -21.02
C CYS A 179 20.43 -17.95 -21.76
N VAL A 180 20.66 -18.86 -22.73
CA VAL A 180 21.89 -18.90 -23.54
C VAL A 180 22.00 -17.71 -24.50
N ASP A 181 20.88 -17.22 -25.04
CA ASP A 181 20.87 -16.05 -25.93
C ASP A 181 21.01 -14.75 -25.11
N PRO A 182 22.10 -13.97 -25.25
CA PRO A 182 22.30 -12.74 -24.50
C PRO A 182 21.24 -11.66 -24.76
N GLY A 183 20.72 -11.60 -25.99
CA GLY A 183 19.70 -10.63 -26.39
C GLY A 183 18.37 -10.93 -25.71
N HIS A 184 17.95 -12.19 -25.77
CA HIS A 184 16.73 -12.65 -25.09
C HIS A 184 16.88 -12.58 -23.56
N ALA A 185 18.04 -12.93 -23.00
CA ALA A 185 18.33 -12.80 -21.57
C ALA A 185 18.21 -11.33 -21.09
N SER A 186 18.69 -10.38 -21.90
CA SER A 186 18.54 -8.95 -21.63
C SER A 186 17.08 -8.52 -21.62
N TRP A 187 16.30 -9.00 -22.59
CA TRP A 187 14.87 -8.75 -22.65
C TRP A 187 14.12 -9.34 -21.44
N ILE A 188 14.41 -10.57 -21.02
CA ILE A 188 13.82 -11.16 -19.80
C ILE A 188 14.16 -10.31 -18.56
N ARG A 189 15.40 -9.81 -18.42
CA ARG A 189 15.75 -8.89 -17.32
C ARG A 189 14.93 -7.60 -17.36
N SER A 190 14.69 -7.04 -18.55
CA SER A 190 13.81 -5.86 -18.68
C SER A 190 12.39 -6.15 -18.17
N GLN A 191 11.87 -7.36 -18.42
CA GLN A 191 10.57 -7.78 -17.92
C GLN A 191 10.56 -7.93 -16.39
N ALA A 192 11.65 -8.42 -15.78
CA ALA A 192 11.79 -8.47 -14.32
C ALA A 192 11.74 -7.07 -13.68
N TYR A 193 12.43 -6.09 -14.28
CA TYR A 193 12.39 -4.71 -13.80
C TYR A 193 11.01 -4.06 -13.95
N LEU A 194 10.32 -4.30 -15.07
CA LEU A 194 8.95 -3.81 -15.25
C LEU A 194 7.99 -4.40 -14.21
N GLN A 195 8.13 -5.68 -13.89
CA GLN A 195 7.33 -6.34 -12.85
C GLN A 195 7.58 -5.68 -11.47
N ALA A 196 8.85 -5.50 -11.10
CA ALA A 196 9.23 -4.88 -9.82
C ALA A 196 8.74 -3.42 -9.72
N ALA A 197 8.83 -2.65 -10.80
CA ALA A 197 8.31 -1.29 -10.86
C ALA A 197 6.79 -1.26 -10.63
N ARG A 198 6.03 -2.14 -11.30
CA ARG A 198 4.58 -2.24 -11.11
C ARG A 198 4.20 -2.65 -9.69
N GLU A 199 4.94 -3.59 -9.08
CA GLU A 199 4.75 -3.97 -7.66
C GLU A 199 4.97 -2.77 -6.74
N ALA A 200 6.04 -1.99 -6.95
CA ALA A 200 6.32 -0.80 -6.16
C ALA A 200 5.24 0.29 -6.32
N GLU A 201 4.69 0.45 -7.53
CA GLU A 201 3.56 1.34 -7.78
C GLU A 201 2.27 0.85 -7.11
N ASN A 202 1.98 -0.45 -7.21
CA ASN A 202 0.80 -1.05 -6.58
C ASN A 202 0.88 -1.01 -5.05
N ALA A 203 2.04 -1.23 -4.46
CA ALA A 203 2.26 -1.11 -3.01
C ALA A 203 2.02 0.31 -2.49
N LYS A 204 2.17 1.33 -3.34
CA LYS A 204 1.89 2.74 -3.01
C LYS A 204 0.40 3.11 -3.15
N ARG A 205 -0.42 2.26 -3.77
CA ARG A 205 -1.85 2.53 -3.93
C ARG A 205 -2.58 2.23 -2.61
N ILE A 206 -3.00 3.29 -1.93
CA ILE A 206 -3.93 3.17 -0.80
C ILE A 206 -5.28 2.70 -1.35
N SER A 207 -5.74 1.53 -0.93
CA SER A 207 -7.08 1.05 -1.28
C SER A 207 -8.14 1.97 -0.67
N ALA A 208 -9.17 2.33 -1.43
CA ALA A 208 -10.29 3.13 -0.93
C ALA A 208 -10.94 2.49 0.32
N SER A 209 -10.94 1.15 0.40
CA SER A 209 -11.42 0.39 1.56
C SER A 209 -10.54 0.53 2.82
N ALA A 210 -9.29 0.96 2.67
CA ALA A 210 -8.38 1.20 3.80
C ALA A 210 -8.56 2.61 4.41
N LEU A 211 -9.17 3.56 3.68
CA LEU A 211 -9.35 4.95 4.13
C LEU A 211 -10.13 5.07 5.46
N PRO A 212 -11.24 4.33 5.69
CA PRO A 212 -11.96 4.43 6.97
C PRO A 212 -11.09 4.01 8.16
N SER A 213 -10.32 2.94 8.03
CA SER A 213 -9.43 2.43 9.10
C SER A 213 -8.26 3.37 9.41
N MET A 214 -7.83 4.18 8.42
CA MET A 214 -6.80 5.21 8.63
C MET A 214 -7.34 6.41 9.41
N GLY A 215 -8.60 6.80 9.19
CA GLY A 215 -9.26 7.89 9.91
C GLY A 215 -9.80 7.49 11.29
N GLU A 216 -10.09 6.20 11.50
CA GLU A 216 -10.74 5.69 12.70
C GLU A 216 -10.04 6.08 14.02
N PRO A 217 -8.70 6.01 14.17
CA PRO A 217 -7.99 6.46 15.38
C PRO A 217 -8.22 7.94 15.71
N TYR A 218 -8.55 8.76 14.71
CA TYR A 218 -8.81 10.20 14.84
C TYR A 218 -10.29 10.54 15.00
N ILE A 219 -11.20 9.57 15.01
CA ILE A 219 -12.65 9.82 15.10
C ILE A 219 -13.27 9.09 16.31
N ARG A 220 -12.66 7.98 16.74
CA ARG A 220 -13.09 7.27 17.96
C ARG A 220 -12.64 7.98 19.24
N ALA A 221 -13.29 7.69 20.36
CA ALA A 221 -12.81 8.13 21.67
C ALA A 221 -11.40 7.57 21.93
N ALA A 222 -10.51 8.41 22.44
CA ALA A 222 -9.18 7.98 22.87
C ALA A 222 -9.30 6.93 23.98
N ARG A 223 -8.48 5.88 23.91
CA ARG A 223 -8.39 4.82 24.92
C ARG A 223 -7.14 4.94 25.77
N THR A 224 -6.13 5.64 25.29
CA THR A 224 -4.87 5.91 25.98
C THR A 224 -4.55 7.40 25.91
N GLU A 225 -3.73 7.89 26.85
CA GLU A 225 -3.24 9.28 26.83
C GLU A 225 -2.48 9.58 25.53
N HIS A 226 -1.74 8.61 24.98
CA HIS A 226 -1.05 8.76 23.71
C HIS A 226 -2.02 8.93 22.52
N GLU A 227 -3.10 8.17 22.49
CA GLU A 227 -4.15 8.38 21.48
C GLU A 227 -4.80 9.75 21.62
N LEU A 228 -5.06 10.21 22.85
CA LEU A 228 -5.55 11.57 23.10
C LEU A 228 -4.56 12.62 22.56
N PHE A 229 -3.27 12.46 22.84
CA PHE A 229 -2.22 13.32 22.35
C PHE A 229 -2.19 13.42 20.81
N LEU A 230 -2.25 12.28 20.11
CA LEU A 230 -2.32 12.27 18.64
C LEU A 230 -3.58 12.97 18.11
N GLN A 231 -4.72 12.80 18.77
CA GLN A 231 -5.97 13.46 18.40
C GLN A 231 -5.92 14.98 18.63
N VAL A 232 -5.32 15.42 19.74
CA VAL A 232 -5.12 16.85 20.04
C VAL A 232 -4.16 17.47 19.03
N MET A 233 -3.05 16.81 18.73
CA MET A 233 -2.10 17.26 17.71
C MET A 233 -2.76 17.39 16.34
N ALA A 234 -3.52 16.37 15.90
CA ALA A 234 -4.25 16.43 14.64
C ALA A 234 -5.22 17.61 14.59
N ARG A 235 -5.97 17.85 15.67
CA ARG A 235 -6.90 18.98 15.75
C ARG A 235 -6.19 20.33 15.73
N LEU A 236 -5.05 20.46 16.42
CA LEU A 236 -4.26 21.68 16.40
C LEU A 236 -3.68 21.96 15.01
N VAL A 237 -3.26 20.93 14.26
CA VAL A 237 -2.82 21.07 12.86
C VAL A 237 -3.97 21.56 11.98
N GLU A 238 -5.19 21.02 12.12
CA GLU A 238 -6.36 21.52 11.40
C GLU A 238 -6.65 22.99 11.73
N ILE A 239 -6.53 23.39 13.00
CA ILE A 239 -6.69 24.78 13.44
C ILE A 239 -5.62 25.67 12.80
N ALA A 240 -4.36 25.23 12.81
CA ALA A 240 -3.24 25.95 12.18
C ALA A 240 -3.47 26.14 10.67
N ASP A 241 -3.85 25.07 9.96
CA ASP A 241 -4.18 25.14 8.52
C ASP A 241 -5.35 26.08 8.25
N GLY A 242 -6.37 26.09 9.12
CA GLY A 242 -7.51 27.03 9.04
C GLY A 242 -7.07 28.49 9.18
N VAL A 243 -6.21 28.79 10.15
CA VAL A 243 -5.60 30.12 10.30
C VAL A 243 -4.79 30.47 9.06
N GLU A 244 -3.93 29.56 8.61
CA GLU A 244 -2.89 29.86 7.62
C GLU A 244 -3.36 29.88 6.17
N LYS A 245 -4.29 29.00 5.81
CA LYS A 245 -4.66 28.67 4.42
C LYS A 245 -6.17 28.65 4.19
N GLY A 246 -6.98 28.77 5.25
CA GLY A 246 -8.43 28.71 5.15
C GLY A 246 -9.01 29.81 4.27
N PRO A 247 -10.18 29.58 3.63
CA PRO A 247 -10.88 30.61 2.83
C PRO A 247 -11.30 31.82 3.68
N PHE A 248 -11.40 31.62 5.00
CA PHE A 248 -11.61 32.66 6.01
C PHE A 248 -10.40 32.75 6.93
N SER A 249 -9.19 32.86 6.35
CA SER A 249 -7.94 32.93 7.11
C SER A 249 -8.02 33.94 8.25
N GLU A 250 -7.55 33.51 9.42
CA GLU A 250 -7.65 34.26 10.67
C GLU A 250 -6.35 34.97 11.04
N ARG A 251 -5.36 34.97 10.13
CA ARG A 251 -4.08 35.70 10.28
C ARG A 251 -4.30 37.14 10.75
N GLY A 252 -5.29 37.81 10.17
CA GLY A 252 -5.64 39.20 10.49
C GLY A 252 -6.27 39.44 11.86
N LEU A 253 -6.66 38.39 12.61
CA LEU A 253 -7.20 38.53 13.96
C LEU A 253 -6.11 38.79 15.01
N PHE A 254 -4.84 38.50 14.70
CA PHE A 254 -3.76 38.49 15.69
C PHE A 254 -2.64 39.48 15.32
N PRO A 255 -2.76 40.76 15.71
CA PRO A 255 -1.69 41.73 15.49
C PRO A 255 -0.48 41.47 16.40
N ALA A 256 0.69 42.00 16.02
CA ALA A 256 1.84 42.05 16.93
C ALA A 256 1.46 42.74 18.25
N GLY A 257 1.91 42.19 19.37
CA GLY A 257 1.53 42.66 20.70
C GLY A 257 0.18 42.14 21.23
N VAL A 258 -0.57 41.31 20.48
CA VAL A 258 -1.79 40.65 20.99
C VAL A 258 -1.50 39.91 22.29
N ASP A 259 -2.37 40.05 23.29
CA ASP A 259 -2.14 39.46 24.61
C ASP A 259 -2.13 37.92 24.56
N GLU A 260 -1.23 37.30 25.32
CA GLU A 260 -1.09 35.84 25.38
C GLU A 260 -2.41 35.19 25.85
N LYS A 261 -3.11 35.82 26.80
CA LYS A 261 -4.41 35.33 27.29
C LYS A 261 -5.48 35.31 26.21
N GLN A 262 -5.44 36.24 25.25
CA GLN A 262 -6.39 36.27 24.14
C GLN A 262 -6.15 35.11 23.18
N LEU A 263 -4.89 34.79 22.87
CA LEU A 263 -4.54 33.61 22.08
C LEU A 263 -4.94 32.31 22.78
N GLN A 264 -4.68 32.23 24.08
CA GLN A 264 -5.15 31.11 24.90
C GLN A 264 -6.68 30.96 24.86
N LEU A 265 -7.44 32.08 24.84
CA LEU A 265 -8.91 32.04 24.89
C LEU A 265 -9.43 31.52 23.56
N TRP A 266 -8.88 32.08 22.49
CA TRP A 266 -9.20 31.67 21.14
C TRP A 266 -8.86 30.20 20.89
N LEU A 267 -7.65 29.75 21.26
CA LEU A 267 -7.24 28.36 21.00
C LEU A 267 -8.06 27.37 21.84
N ALA A 268 -8.35 27.70 23.10
CA ALA A 268 -9.21 26.88 23.96
C ALA A 268 -10.62 26.73 23.36
N ALA A 269 -11.23 27.83 22.90
CA ALA A 269 -12.52 27.79 22.22
C ALA A 269 -12.49 26.91 20.96
N ARG A 270 -11.42 26.99 20.15
CA ARG A 270 -11.29 26.16 18.94
C ARG A 270 -11.10 24.67 19.21
N LEU A 271 -10.47 24.33 20.32
CA LEU A 271 -10.37 22.97 20.81
C LEU A 271 -11.72 22.49 21.38
N GLU A 272 -12.46 23.34 22.08
CA GLU A 272 -13.78 23.03 22.63
C GLU A 272 -14.83 22.83 21.52
N ASP A 273 -14.77 23.64 20.47
CA ASP A 273 -15.61 23.55 19.26
C ASP A 273 -15.32 22.31 18.39
N THR A 274 -14.41 21.44 18.82
CA THR A 274 -14.14 20.19 18.10
C THR A 274 -15.44 19.37 17.99
N PRO A 275 -15.84 18.95 16.77
CA PRO A 275 -17.11 18.27 16.55
C PRO A 275 -17.34 17.13 17.53
N ARG A 276 -18.51 17.17 18.19
CA ARG A 276 -18.91 16.20 19.21
C ARG A 276 -18.98 14.80 18.61
N ARG A 277 -18.66 13.81 19.45
CA ARG A 277 -18.91 12.40 19.12
C ARG A 277 -20.26 12.03 19.75
N SER A 278 -21.31 11.98 18.93
CA SER A 278 -22.68 11.76 19.42
C SER A 278 -23.07 12.82 20.48
N PHE A 279 -23.67 12.43 21.61
CA PHE A 279 -24.12 13.35 22.66
C PHE A 279 -23.02 13.83 23.62
N THR A 280 -21.77 13.38 23.47
CA THR A 280 -20.66 13.72 24.38
C THR A 280 -19.59 14.58 23.71
N ALA A 281 -19.08 15.57 24.45
CA ALA A 281 -17.93 16.37 24.02
C ALA A 281 -16.71 15.47 23.79
N ARG A 282 -15.96 15.74 22.72
CA ARG A 282 -14.78 14.95 22.37
C ARG A 282 -13.58 15.24 23.29
N PHE A 283 -13.47 16.48 23.74
CA PHE A 283 -12.44 16.96 24.65
C PHE A 283 -13.08 17.70 25.81
N GLY A 284 -12.56 17.51 27.02
CA GLY A 284 -12.74 18.45 28.12
C GLY A 284 -11.61 19.47 28.08
N VAL A 285 -11.91 20.72 27.75
CA VAL A 285 -10.91 21.80 27.66
C VAL A 285 -11.00 22.65 28.92
N THR A 286 -9.88 22.81 29.61
CA THR A 286 -9.80 23.69 30.78
C THR A 286 -8.65 24.67 30.61
N ARG A 287 -8.90 25.91 31.01
CA ARG A 287 -7.88 26.95 31.18
C ARG A 287 -7.61 27.19 32.66
N GLU A 288 -6.51 27.87 32.95
CA GLU A 288 -6.24 28.36 34.31
C GLU A 288 -7.38 29.27 34.83
N PRO A 289 -7.97 28.98 36.02
CA PRO A 289 -8.79 29.94 36.74
C PRO A 289 -7.89 30.96 37.45
N THR A 290 -8.29 32.24 37.44
CA THR A 290 -7.61 33.32 38.16
C THR A 290 -7.88 33.23 39.67
N VAL A 291 -7.24 32.29 40.38
CA VAL A 291 -7.24 32.25 41.86
C VAL A 291 -5.96 31.61 42.40
N ASP A 292 -5.07 32.49 42.88
CA ASP A 292 -4.09 32.38 43.98
C ASP A 292 -3.22 31.13 44.19
N ALA A 293 -3.16 30.19 43.26
CA ALA A 293 -2.16 29.11 43.27
C ALA A 293 -1.63 28.82 41.86
N ASP A 294 -0.53 29.50 41.50
CA ASP A 294 0.27 29.45 40.25
C ASP A 294 0.76 28.03 39.83
N LYS A 295 -0.15 27.11 39.48
CA LYS A 295 0.24 25.73 39.11
C LYS A 295 -0.66 25.07 38.03
N ARG A 296 -1.06 25.78 36.98
CA ARG A 296 -1.79 25.15 35.85
C ARG A 296 -1.21 25.63 34.52
N THR A 297 -1.25 24.78 33.50
CA THR A 297 -0.86 25.08 32.10
C THR A 297 -1.82 26.08 31.48
N ASP A 298 -1.35 26.80 30.46
CA ASP A 298 -2.18 27.66 29.62
C ASP A 298 -3.49 26.98 29.17
N ILE A 299 -3.40 25.75 28.64
CA ILE A 299 -4.55 24.90 28.30
C ILE A 299 -4.28 23.44 28.68
N GLU A 300 -5.22 22.81 29.38
CA GLU A 300 -5.26 21.35 29.59
C GLU A 300 -6.43 20.77 28.79
N VAL A 301 -6.13 19.81 27.92
CA VAL A 301 -7.12 18.98 27.22
C VAL A 301 -7.21 17.62 27.89
N SER A 302 -8.42 17.21 28.26
CA SER A 302 -8.66 15.98 29.02
C SER A 302 -9.71 15.08 28.37
N SER A 303 -9.61 13.78 28.66
CA SER A 303 -10.63 12.79 28.41
C SER A 303 -10.54 11.67 29.46
N ASN A 304 -11.41 10.66 29.37
CA ASN A 304 -11.28 9.46 30.20
C ASN A 304 -9.94 8.71 30.02
N ALA A 305 -9.22 8.99 28.92
CA ALA A 305 -7.94 8.34 28.60
C ALA A 305 -6.72 8.99 29.26
N GLY A 306 -6.85 10.22 29.77
CA GLY A 306 -5.73 10.99 30.30
C GLY A 306 -5.84 12.48 29.96
N LYS A 307 -4.71 13.18 30.02
CA LYS A 307 -4.60 14.63 29.84
C LYS A 307 -3.45 14.98 28.91
N VAL A 308 -3.55 16.13 28.26
CA VAL A 308 -2.52 16.71 27.40
C VAL A 308 -2.38 18.18 27.75
N CYS A 309 -1.15 18.59 28.02
CA CYS A 309 -0.79 19.94 28.46
C CYS A 309 -0.34 20.77 27.25
N ILE A 310 -0.89 21.96 27.07
CA ILE A 310 -0.52 22.88 25.99
C ILE A 310 -0.03 24.18 26.61
N GLU A 311 1.16 24.61 26.20
CA GLU A 311 1.75 25.92 26.50
C GLU A 311 1.73 26.77 25.22
N ILE A 312 1.41 28.06 25.32
CA ILE A 312 1.30 28.97 24.19
C ILE A 312 2.30 30.10 24.34
N LYS A 313 2.99 30.46 23.25
CA LYS A 313 3.84 31.66 23.19
C LYS A 313 3.58 32.52 21.96
N PRO A 314 3.15 33.79 22.12
CA PRO A 314 3.10 34.77 21.05
C PRO A 314 4.51 35.29 20.74
N LEU A 315 4.90 35.22 19.48
CA LEU A 315 6.23 35.59 19.03
C LEU A 315 6.19 36.83 18.14
N ASP A 316 6.70 37.93 18.69
CA ASP A 316 6.96 39.18 17.96
C ASP A 316 8.18 39.91 18.50
N LYS A 317 8.57 41.01 17.84
CA LYS A 317 9.69 41.90 18.19
C LYS A 317 9.45 42.71 19.46
N THR A 318 8.20 42.90 19.89
CA THR A 318 7.89 43.65 21.11
C THR A 318 8.21 42.84 22.37
N ARG A 319 8.33 41.51 22.23
CA ARG A 319 8.63 40.57 23.31
C ARG A 319 10.09 40.14 23.33
N SER A 320 10.61 39.92 24.54
CA SER A 320 12.00 39.54 24.82
C SER A 320 12.31 38.04 24.63
N TYR A 321 11.39 37.26 24.05
CA TYR A 321 11.65 35.84 23.78
C TYR A 321 12.90 35.66 22.90
N SER A 322 13.82 34.83 23.38
CA SER A 322 14.99 34.30 22.65
C SER A 322 14.83 32.80 22.40
N ALA A 323 15.56 32.25 21.42
CA ALA A 323 15.56 30.81 21.16
C ALA A 323 15.93 30.00 22.42
N GLN A 324 16.89 30.50 23.21
CA GLN A 324 17.29 29.90 24.48
C GLN A 324 16.20 29.97 25.53
N SER A 325 15.49 31.10 25.68
CA SER A 325 14.40 31.20 26.65
C SER A 325 13.25 30.25 26.30
N LEU A 326 12.91 30.09 25.02
CA LEU A 326 11.86 29.16 24.59
C LEU A 326 12.27 27.70 24.84
N ALA A 327 13.54 27.34 24.63
CA ALA A 327 14.04 26.00 24.90
C ALA A 327 14.22 25.71 26.41
N GLY A 328 14.87 26.59 27.14
CA GLY A 328 15.22 26.39 28.55
C GLY A 328 14.08 26.69 29.50
N ASP A 329 13.44 27.85 29.36
CA ASP A 329 12.40 28.30 30.28
C ASP A 329 11.03 27.75 29.88
N THR A 330 10.64 27.86 28.60
CA THR A 330 9.29 27.43 28.19
C THR A 330 9.16 25.91 28.07
N LEU A 331 9.98 25.25 27.25
CA LEU A 331 9.96 23.79 27.19
C LEU A 331 10.44 23.18 28.52
N GLY A 332 11.60 23.60 29.01
CA GLY A 332 12.25 23.04 30.20
C GLY A 332 11.50 23.30 31.53
N ARG A 333 11.35 24.58 31.90
CA ARG A 333 10.83 24.94 33.23
C ARG A 333 9.30 24.93 33.28
N GLN A 334 8.63 25.57 32.32
CA GLN A 334 7.17 25.69 32.30
C GLN A 334 6.55 24.34 31.93
N LEU A 335 6.74 23.88 30.68
CA LEU A 335 6.04 22.71 30.19
C LEU A 335 6.46 21.43 30.93
N ILE A 336 7.76 21.13 30.98
CA ILE A 336 8.25 19.90 31.63
C ILE A 336 8.23 20.03 33.16
N GLY A 337 8.85 21.09 33.68
CA GLY A 337 9.07 21.26 35.11
C GLY A 337 7.79 21.37 35.93
N GLN A 338 6.75 22.01 35.39
CA GLN A 338 5.49 22.23 36.12
C GLN A 338 4.43 21.16 35.80
N TYR A 339 4.41 20.59 34.59
CA TYR A 339 3.25 19.80 34.15
C TYR A 339 3.55 18.37 33.78
N LEU A 340 4.69 18.09 33.15
CA LEU A 340 5.03 16.72 32.73
C LEU A 340 5.66 15.87 33.84
N ARG A 341 5.92 16.47 35.01
CA ARG A 341 6.39 15.78 36.22
C ARG A 341 5.24 15.47 37.17
N GLY A 342 5.30 14.31 37.84
CA GLY A 342 4.45 14.03 39.00
C GLY A 342 3.02 13.53 38.69
N LYS A 343 2.84 12.66 37.67
CA LYS A 343 1.57 11.99 37.30
C LYS A 343 0.47 12.87 36.67
N ASN A 344 0.77 14.13 36.31
CA ASN A 344 -0.24 15.03 35.72
C ASN A 344 -0.50 14.76 34.22
N SER A 345 0.54 14.64 33.40
CA SER A 345 0.50 14.24 31.99
C SER A 345 1.87 13.72 31.57
N ARG A 346 1.95 12.77 30.63
CA ARG A 346 3.21 12.36 29.98
C ARG A 346 3.38 12.98 28.60
N HIS A 347 2.43 13.82 28.17
CA HIS A 347 2.39 14.44 26.86
C HIS A 347 2.20 15.96 26.94
N GLY A 348 3.04 16.70 26.23
CA GLY A 348 3.01 18.17 26.19
C GLY A 348 3.16 18.74 24.79
N ILE A 349 2.60 19.93 24.58
CA ILE A 349 2.65 20.63 23.29
C ILE A 349 3.00 22.09 23.55
N LEU A 350 4.04 22.60 22.88
CA LEU A 350 4.30 24.04 22.81
C LEU A 350 3.75 24.57 21.49
N VAL A 351 2.77 25.47 21.56
CA VAL A 351 2.23 26.19 20.40
C VAL A 351 2.88 27.57 20.30
N VAL A 352 3.56 27.84 19.20
CA VAL A 352 4.21 29.14 18.95
C VAL A 352 3.49 29.90 17.84
N PHE A 353 2.91 31.04 18.19
CA PHE A 353 2.25 31.93 17.23
C PHE A 353 3.24 32.92 16.67
N ARG A 354 3.53 32.87 15.37
CA ARG A 354 4.33 33.91 14.71
C ARG A 354 3.42 35.09 14.37
N LEU A 355 3.66 36.23 15.01
CA LEU A 355 2.83 37.43 14.86
C LEU A 355 3.50 38.52 14.02
N ASP A 356 4.79 38.40 13.74
CA ASP A 356 5.52 39.34 12.89
C ASP A 356 6.74 38.70 12.16
N SER A 357 7.59 39.56 11.60
CA SER A 357 8.83 39.18 10.90
C SER A 357 10.05 39.06 11.81
N LYS A 358 9.91 38.76 13.10
CA LYS A 358 11.04 38.53 14.02
C LYS A 358 11.95 37.41 13.50
N ILE A 359 13.24 37.71 13.50
CA ILE A 359 14.34 36.80 13.20
C ILE A 359 15.09 36.46 14.48
N TRP A 360 15.71 35.28 14.50
CA TRP A 360 16.14 34.62 15.73
C TRP A 360 17.63 34.32 15.75
N GLN A 361 18.29 34.62 16.86
CA GLN A 361 19.63 34.10 17.12
C GLN A 361 19.48 32.71 17.75
N ILE A 362 19.91 31.69 17.02
CA ILE A 362 19.80 30.29 17.44
C ILE A 362 21.18 29.82 17.93
N PRO A 363 21.27 29.22 19.14
CA PRO A 363 22.52 28.69 19.66
C PRO A 363 23.23 27.76 18.69
N GLY A 364 24.53 27.96 18.50
CA GLY A 364 25.33 27.16 17.57
C GLY A 364 25.16 27.50 16.08
N ARG A 365 24.28 28.44 15.72
CA ARG A 365 24.15 28.96 14.35
C ARG A 365 24.66 30.40 14.29
N GLN A 366 25.37 30.75 13.23
CA GLN A 366 25.81 32.13 13.01
C GLN A 366 24.70 32.97 12.39
N GLY A 367 24.58 34.23 12.83
CA GLY A 367 23.64 35.21 12.29
C GLY A 367 22.18 35.00 12.72
N ASN A 368 21.32 35.92 12.30
CA ASN A 368 19.88 35.85 12.55
C ASN A 368 19.21 34.89 11.57
N ARG A 369 18.28 34.08 12.07
CA ARG A 369 17.62 32.99 11.34
C ARG A 369 16.12 33.20 11.22
N PRO A 370 15.48 32.70 10.15
CA PRO A 370 14.04 32.80 9.96
C PRO A 370 13.28 31.95 10.99
N PHE A 371 11.98 32.21 11.12
CA PHE A 371 11.09 31.51 12.05
C PHE A 371 11.10 29.98 11.87
N GLY A 372 11.14 29.47 10.63
CA GLY A 372 11.20 28.02 10.37
C GLY A 372 12.41 27.36 11.05
N GLU A 373 13.59 28.00 10.99
CA GLU A 373 14.79 27.47 11.66
C GLU A 373 14.67 27.50 13.19
N LEU A 374 13.95 28.46 13.77
CA LEU A 374 13.64 28.46 15.21
C LEU A 374 12.77 27.24 15.56
N VAL A 375 11.72 26.98 14.78
CA VAL A 375 10.81 25.86 15.02
C VAL A 375 11.58 24.53 14.97
N ASP A 376 12.45 24.36 13.98
CA ASP A 376 13.30 23.17 13.86
C ASP A 376 14.19 22.98 15.08
N TYR A 377 14.82 24.06 15.55
CA TYR A 377 15.62 24.05 16.77
C TYR A 377 14.79 23.63 18.00
N LEU A 378 13.60 24.21 18.19
CA LEU A 378 12.74 23.86 19.32
C LEU A 378 12.25 22.41 19.26
N LYS A 379 11.90 21.89 18.08
CA LYS A 379 11.56 20.48 17.87
C LYS A 379 12.74 19.54 18.17
N GLU A 380 13.96 19.95 17.84
CA GLU A 380 15.17 19.20 18.20
C GLU A 380 15.37 19.17 19.72
N GLN A 381 15.19 20.31 20.40
CA GLN A 381 15.26 20.36 21.86
C GLN A 381 14.19 19.48 22.52
N ALA A 382 12.94 19.53 22.04
CA ALA A 382 11.85 18.69 22.54
C ALA A 382 12.15 17.18 22.39
N ARG A 383 12.64 16.75 21.21
CA ARG A 383 13.08 15.36 20.99
C ARG A 383 14.23 14.97 21.92
N GLY A 384 15.18 15.88 22.15
CA GLY A 384 16.28 15.67 23.08
C GLY A 384 15.82 15.46 24.53
N VAL A 385 14.72 16.10 24.95
CA VAL A 385 14.10 15.87 26.26
C VAL A 385 13.49 14.47 26.33
N VAL A 386 12.64 14.12 25.38
CA VAL A 386 11.94 12.81 25.36
C VAL A 386 12.95 11.66 25.36
N ALA A 387 14.07 11.81 24.66
CA ALA A 387 15.14 10.83 24.65
C ALA A 387 15.87 10.68 26.01
N LYS A 388 15.89 11.74 26.84
CA LYS A 388 16.60 11.77 28.13
C LYS A 388 15.73 11.39 29.32
N ASP A 389 14.42 11.61 29.23
CA ASP A 389 13.46 11.37 30.31
C ASP A 389 12.34 10.43 29.86
N SER A 390 12.49 9.14 30.19
CA SER A 390 11.52 8.08 29.87
C SER A 390 10.12 8.27 30.48
N THR A 391 9.95 9.22 31.41
CA THR A 391 8.63 9.53 31.98
C THR A 391 7.78 10.40 31.06
N ILE A 392 8.42 11.09 30.11
CA ILE A 392 7.79 11.92 29.09
C ILE A 392 7.69 11.09 27.81
N LEU A 393 6.47 10.83 27.35
CA LEU A 393 6.22 9.97 26.19
C LEU A 393 6.01 10.77 24.89
N GLY A 394 5.64 12.04 24.99
CA GLY A 394 5.51 12.92 23.82
C GLY A 394 5.67 14.39 24.16
N LEU A 395 6.49 15.09 23.39
CA LEU A 395 6.68 16.53 23.51
C LEU A 395 6.83 17.12 22.11
N GLU A 396 5.89 17.95 21.70
CA GLU A 396 5.86 18.50 20.34
C GLU A 396 5.84 20.02 20.35
N VAL A 397 6.33 20.60 19.24
CA VAL A 397 6.29 22.05 19.00
C VAL A 397 5.50 22.30 17.72
N LEU A 398 4.40 23.03 17.85
CA LEU A 398 3.51 23.37 16.74
C LEU A 398 3.59 24.87 16.43
N PRO A 399 4.07 25.26 15.24
CA PRO A 399 3.96 26.64 14.78
C PRO A 399 2.57 26.96 14.24
N ILE A 400 2.14 28.21 14.42
CA ILE A 400 1.01 28.82 13.72
C ILE A 400 1.48 30.17 13.18
N ASP A 401 1.47 30.34 11.85
CA ASP A 401 1.87 31.59 11.20
C ASP A 401 0.68 32.53 11.01
N CYS A 402 0.65 33.63 11.77
CA CYS A 402 -0.38 34.66 11.68
C CYS A 402 0.02 35.85 10.80
N THR A 403 1.20 35.82 10.17
CA THR A 403 1.68 36.93 9.31
C THR A 403 1.04 36.86 7.93
N ALA A 404 0.93 37.98 7.20
CA ALA A 404 0.38 37.92 5.84
C ALA A 404 1.21 36.97 4.93
N PRO A 405 0.57 36.23 4.00
CA PRO A 405 1.30 35.44 3.01
C PRO A 405 2.30 36.31 2.25
N SER A 406 3.52 35.80 2.07
CA SER A 406 4.58 36.47 1.32
C SER A 406 4.36 36.36 -0.19
#